data_AF-A0AA38L3P4-F1
#
_entry.id   AF-A0AA38L3P4-F1
#
_cell.length_a   1.000
_cell.length_b   1.000
_cell.length_c   1.000
_cell.angle_alpha   90.00
_cell.angle_beta   90.00
_cell.angle_gamma   90.00
#
_symmetry.space_group_name_H-M   'P 1'
#
loop_
_entity.id
_entity.type
_entity.pdbx_description
1 polymer ?
#
loop_
_entity_poly.entity_id
_entity_poly.type
_entity_poly.pdbx_seq_one_letter_code
_entity_poly.pdbx_strand_id
1 'polypeptide(L)'
;MNVIVQQSGVIKSISCPSAHLIPLNLGFLHGFEAPSEDRSHFASVTLTDTSGFLAQDVTLVVSAMDLDSPRCFMERHPRSNHETTAMALTFVPRFTLPDIKGEMEYVFVVDRSGGMQGERTRLVREALVVLAFLRLQLLST
;
A
#
# COMPACT_ATOMS: atom_id res chain seq x y z
N MET A 1 -3.37 12.55 17.48
CA MET A 1 -3.33 12.97 16.06
C MET A 1 -4.51 12.33 15.33
N ASN A 2 -5.22 13.05 14.45
CA ASN A 2 -6.34 12.49 13.67
C ASN A 2 -5.94 12.38 12.20
N VAL A 3 -6.13 11.19 11.62
CA VAL A 3 -5.88 10.90 10.21
C VAL A 3 -7.21 10.56 9.56
N ILE A 4 -7.47 11.13 8.39
CA ILE A 4 -8.59 10.76 7.54
C ILE A 4 -7.98 10.01 6.35
N VAL A 5 -8.53 8.83 6.09
CA VAL A 5 -8.12 7.96 4.99
C VAL A 5 -9.26 7.94 3.98
N GLN A 6 -8.94 8.25 2.73
CA GLN A 6 -9.85 8.11 1.60
C GLN A 6 -9.22 7.17 0.57
N GLN A 7 -10.01 6.24 0.05
CA GLN A 7 -9.59 5.29 -0.99
C GLN A 7 -10.59 5.27 -2.14
N SER A 8 -10.10 4.96 -3.35
CA SER A 8 -10.99 4.82 -4.52
C SER A 8 -11.85 3.56 -4.44
N GLY A 9 -11.35 2.50 -3.82
CA GLY A 9 -12.10 1.28 -3.53
C GLY A 9 -12.55 1.19 -2.09
N VAL A 10 -13.46 0.26 -1.81
CA VAL A 10 -14.01 0.01 -0.47
C VAL A 10 -12.90 -0.38 0.50
N ILE A 11 -12.79 0.30 1.64
CA ILE A 11 -11.82 -0.01 2.68
C ILE A 11 -12.25 -1.31 3.37
N LYS A 12 -11.35 -2.30 3.38
CA LYS A 12 -11.57 -3.61 4.04
C LYS A 12 -11.08 -3.62 5.48
N SER A 13 -9.90 -3.04 5.71
CA SER A 13 -9.28 -3.05 7.03
C SER A 13 -8.24 -1.94 7.15
N ILE A 14 -8.03 -1.50 8.39
CA ILE A 14 -6.93 -0.62 8.77
C ILE A 14 -6.28 -1.22 10.01
N SER A 15 -4.96 -1.37 9.99
CA SER A 15 -4.19 -1.91 11.11
C SER A 15 -2.95 -1.09 11.42
N CYS A 16 -2.45 -1.24 12.64
CA CYS A 16 -1.27 -0.56 13.16
C CYS A 16 -0.25 -1.60 13.65
N PRO A 17 0.67 -2.08 12.78
CA PRO A 17 1.66 -3.08 13.18
C PRO A 17 2.70 -2.54 14.17
N SER A 18 2.85 -1.22 14.26
CA SER A 18 3.74 -0.55 15.22
C SER A 18 3.27 -0.59 16.68
N ALA A 19 2.24 -1.39 17.01
CA ALA A 19 1.71 -1.59 18.36
C ALA A 19 1.21 -0.32 19.09
N HIS A 20 1.10 0.82 18.40
CA HIS A 20 0.43 2.00 18.93
C HIS A 20 -1.08 1.78 19.01
N LEU A 21 -1.70 2.26 20.09
CA LEU A 21 -3.14 2.20 20.26
C LEU A 21 -3.81 3.21 19.34
N ILE A 22 -4.68 2.70 18.48
CA ILE A 22 -5.35 3.48 17.45
C ILE A 22 -6.82 3.07 17.39
N PRO A 23 -7.71 3.83 18.04
CA PRO A 23 -9.14 3.74 17.77
C PRO A 23 -9.42 3.95 16.29
N LEU A 24 -10.06 2.95 15.67
CA LEU A 24 -10.50 2.97 14.28
C LEU A 24 -12.00 3.27 14.23
N ASN A 25 -12.37 4.29 13.47
CA ASN A 25 -13.75 4.51 13.07
C ASN A 25 -13.84 4.41 11.55
N LEU A 26 -14.47 3.34 11.04
CA LEU A 26 -14.79 3.23 9.62
C LEU A 26 -15.90 4.22 9.29
N GLY A 27 -15.74 4.99 8.21
CA GLY A 27 -16.61 6.11 7.85
C GLY A 27 -16.10 7.49 8.30
N PHE A 28 -16.99 8.47 8.22
CA PHE A 28 -16.69 9.89 8.52
C PHE A 28 -16.80 10.22 10.01
N LEU A 29 -15.91 11.07 10.51
CA LEU A 29 -16.12 11.80 11.76
C LEU A 29 -17.17 12.90 11.55
N HIS A 30 -17.99 13.13 12.58
CA HIS A 30 -19.03 14.16 12.62
C HIS A 30 -18.46 15.53 12.20
N GLY A 31 -18.98 16.14 11.13
CA GLY A 31 -18.59 17.50 10.67
C GLY A 31 -17.98 17.60 9.27
N PHE A 32 -17.78 16.49 8.55
CA PHE A 32 -17.46 16.49 7.12
C PHE A 32 -18.61 15.83 6.34
N GLU A 33 -19.25 16.60 5.45
CA GLU A 33 -20.33 16.12 4.58
C GLU A 33 -19.74 15.34 3.40
N ALA A 34 -20.11 14.06 3.28
CA ALA A 34 -19.82 13.29 2.09
C ALA A 34 -20.80 13.70 0.96
N PRO A 35 -20.35 13.81 -0.30
CA PRO A 35 -21.26 14.03 -1.43
C PRO A 35 -22.14 12.81 -1.75
N SER A 36 -21.87 11.64 -1.18
CA SER A 36 -22.54 10.36 -1.50
C SER A 36 -22.81 9.51 -0.25
N GLU A 37 -23.89 8.71 -0.28
CA GLU A 37 -24.32 7.84 0.82
C GLU A 37 -23.34 6.69 1.15
N ASP A 38 -22.43 6.32 0.23
CA ASP A 38 -21.47 5.24 0.47
C ASP A 38 -20.22 5.72 1.23
N ARG A 39 -20.22 5.49 2.54
CA ARG A 39 -19.16 5.91 3.48
C ARG A 39 -18.00 4.92 3.55
N SER A 40 -18.08 3.79 2.84
CA SER A 40 -17.12 2.69 2.93
C SER A 40 -15.73 2.99 2.32
N HIS A 41 -15.62 4.09 1.57
CA HIS A 41 -14.39 4.61 0.99
C HIS A 41 -13.58 5.50 1.94
N PHE A 42 -14.14 5.82 3.10
CA PHE A 42 -13.54 6.73 4.08
C PHE A 42 -13.35 6.04 5.42
N ALA A 43 -12.29 6.40 6.11
CA ALA A 43 -12.07 6.00 7.49
C ALA A 43 -11.37 7.11 8.26
N SER A 44 -11.61 7.15 9.56
CA SER A 44 -10.87 7.99 10.47
C SER A 44 -10.15 7.18 11.52
N VAL A 45 -8.92 7.61 11.76
CA VAL A 45 -7.95 6.90 12.56
C VAL A 45 -7.38 7.92 13.54
N THR A 46 -7.65 7.72 14.83
CA THR A 46 -7.12 8.60 15.88
C THR A 46 -5.96 7.90 16.55
N LEU A 47 -4.78 8.51 16.50
CA LEU A 47 -3.65 8.10 17.33
C LEU A 47 -3.84 8.68 18.72
N THR A 48 -4.14 7.81 19.68
CA THR A 48 -4.19 8.10 21.11
C THR A 48 -2.82 7.84 21.71
N ASP A 49 -1.97 8.86 21.73
CA ASP A 49 -0.73 8.86 22.51
C ASP A 49 -0.87 9.89 23.64
N THR A 50 -0.63 9.44 24.87
CA THR A 50 -0.69 10.25 26.09
C THR A 50 0.67 10.77 26.53
N SER A 51 1.76 10.28 25.93
CA SER A 51 3.14 10.59 26.36
C SER A 51 3.70 11.87 25.72
N GLY A 52 3.15 12.28 24.57
CA GLY A 52 3.55 13.51 23.88
C GLY A 52 4.77 13.36 22.97
N PHE A 53 5.35 12.15 22.86
CA PHE A 53 6.44 11.84 21.96
C PHE A 53 6.35 10.39 21.46
N LEU A 54 6.78 10.16 20.21
CA LEU A 54 6.81 8.82 19.62
C LEU A 54 8.21 8.23 19.73
N ALA A 55 8.32 7.07 20.38
CA ALA A 55 9.57 6.32 20.48
C ALA A 55 9.92 5.57 19.18
N GLN A 56 8.92 5.32 18.34
CA GLN A 56 9.04 4.62 17.06
C GLN A 56 8.00 5.16 16.07
N ASP A 57 8.16 4.81 14.80
CA ASP A 57 7.24 5.24 13.75
C ASP A 57 5.84 4.62 13.93
N VAL A 58 4.82 5.43 13.65
CA VAL A 58 3.42 4.96 13.57
C VAL A 58 3.14 4.55 12.14
N THR A 59 2.97 3.25 11.93
CA THR A 59 2.63 2.69 10.61
C THR A 59 1.15 2.37 10.54
N LEU A 60 0.47 2.88 9.51
CA LEU A 60 -0.90 2.51 9.19
C LEU A 60 -0.91 1.66 7.92
N VAL A 61 -1.45 0.45 8.02
CA VAL A 61 -1.66 -0.43 6.88
C VAL A 61 -3.13 -0.42 6.52
N VAL A 62 -3.46 0.12 5.35
CA VAL A 62 -4.82 0.22 4.83
C VAL A 62 -5.00 -0.79 3.70
N SER A 63 -6.00 -1.66 3.82
CA SER A 63 -6.43 -2.56 2.76
C SER A 63 -7.73 -2.06 2.15
N ALA A 64 -7.79 -2.00 0.83
CA ALA A 64 -8.98 -1.62 0.08
C ALA A 64 -9.16 -2.49 -1.16
N MET A 65 -10.38 -2.51 -1.71
CA MET A 65 -10.69 -3.13 -2.99
C MET A 65 -9.99 -2.40 -4.15
N ASP A 66 -9.68 -3.15 -5.22
CA ASP A 66 -9.32 -2.62 -6.55
C ASP A 66 -8.17 -1.60 -6.57
N LEU A 67 -7.20 -1.72 -5.64
CA LEU A 67 -6.01 -0.87 -5.57
C LEU A 67 -5.09 -1.00 -6.81
N ASP A 68 -5.26 -2.07 -7.57
CA ASP A 68 -4.59 -2.37 -8.83
C ASP A 68 -5.43 -1.99 -10.06
N SER A 69 -6.60 -1.39 -9.87
CA SER A 69 -7.40 -0.86 -10.97
C SER A 69 -7.06 0.61 -11.26
N PRO A 70 -7.19 1.06 -12.53
CA PRO A 70 -7.08 2.47 -12.87
C PRO A 70 -8.05 3.32 -12.04
N ARG A 71 -7.58 4.46 -11.53
CA ARG A 71 -8.38 5.33 -10.64
C ARG A 71 -8.06 6.79 -10.84
N CYS A 72 -9.03 7.66 -10.56
CA CYS A 72 -8.88 9.10 -10.60
C CYS A 72 -9.48 9.74 -9.35
N PHE A 73 -8.71 10.55 -8.64
CA PHE A 73 -9.21 11.46 -7.63
C PHE A 73 -9.33 12.85 -8.22
N MET A 74 -10.45 13.52 -7.93
CA MET A 74 -10.71 14.89 -8.36
C MET A 74 -11.11 15.71 -7.15
N GLU A 75 -10.44 16.84 -6.95
CA GLU A 75 -10.79 17.78 -5.89
C GLU A 75 -11.00 19.16 -6.50
N ARG A 76 -12.17 19.73 -6.22
CA ARG A 76 -12.49 21.10 -6.64
C ARG A 76 -11.90 22.08 -5.63
N HIS A 77 -11.42 23.21 -6.13
CA HIS A 77 -10.94 24.27 -5.26
C HIS A 77 -12.05 24.71 -4.27
N PRO A 78 -11.75 24.92 -2.95
CA PRO A 78 -12.78 25.17 -1.93
C PRO A 78 -13.56 26.47 -2.12
N ARG A 79 -12.95 27.48 -2.76
CA ARG A 79 -13.64 28.75 -3.04
C ARG A 79 -14.54 28.60 -4.26
N SER A 80 -15.81 28.98 -4.10
CA SER A 80 -16.85 28.90 -5.13
C SER A 80 -16.57 29.73 -6.39
N ASN A 81 -15.71 30.76 -6.29
CA ASN A 81 -15.31 31.61 -7.40
C ASN A 81 -14.14 31.05 -8.22
N HIS A 82 -13.64 29.86 -7.89
CA HIS A 82 -12.55 29.21 -8.59
C HIS A 82 -13.08 28.00 -9.36
N GLU A 83 -12.85 27.98 -10.67
CA GLU A 83 -13.32 26.92 -11.57
C GLU A 83 -12.28 25.81 -11.80
N THR A 84 -11.18 25.85 -11.07
CA THR A 84 -10.07 24.90 -11.21
C THR A 84 -10.31 23.62 -10.40
N THR A 85 -10.08 22.46 -11.03
CA THR A 85 -10.12 21.14 -10.39
C THR A 85 -8.73 20.52 -10.45
N ALA A 86 -8.25 20.01 -9.32
CA ALA A 86 -7.05 19.20 -9.25
C ALA A 86 -7.41 17.74 -9.52
N MET A 87 -6.59 17.05 -10.32
CA MET A 87 -6.80 15.64 -10.67
C MET A 87 -5.54 14.83 -10.37
N ALA A 88 -5.70 13.70 -9.70
CA ALA A 88 -4.67 12.70 -9.51
C ALA A 88 -5.10 11.40 -10.19
N LEU A 89 -4.45 11.05 -11.30
CA LEU A 89 -4.78 9.90 -12.14
C LEU A 89 -3.73 8.81 -11.98
N THR A 90 -4.16 7.60 -11.65
CA THR A 90 -3.30 6.41 -11.61
C THR A 90 -3.70 5.47 -12.73
N PHE A 91 -2.77 5.24 -13.66
CA PHE A 91 -2.91 4.20 -14.67
C PHE A 91 -2.21 2.93 -14.19
N VAL A 92 -2.91 1.80 -14.29
CA VAL A 92 -2.33 0.47 -14.04
C VAL A 92 -2.36 -0.29 -15.36
N PRO A 93 -1.38 -0.09 -16.25
CA PRO A 93 -1.34 -0.79 -17.53
C PRO A 93 -1.17 -2.29 -17.26
N ARG A 94 -2.16 -3.07 -17.70
CA ARG A 94 -2.10 -4.54 -17.65
C ARG A 94 -1.63 -5.04 -18.99
N PHE A 95 -0.40 -5.53 -19.03
CA PHE A 95 0.11 -6.23 -20.20
C PHE A 95 -0.34 -7.68 -20.09
N THR A 96 -1.15 -8.12 -21.05
CA THR A 96 -1.34 -9.57 -21.25
C THR A 96 -0.08 -10.06 -21.95
N LEU A 97 0.96 -10.32 -21.17
CA LEU A 97 2.12 -11.02 -21.70
C LEU A 97 1.65 -12.44 -22.01
N PRO A 98 1.89 -12.96 -23.23
CA PRO A 98 1.62 -14.35 -23.52
C PRO A 98 2.36 -15.18 -22.48
N ASP A 99 1.67 -16.16 -21.91
CA ASP A 99 2.22 -17.01 -20.87
C ASP A 99 3.42 -17.76 -21.48
N ILE A 100 4.64 -17.34 -21.12
CA ILE A 100 5.88 -17.91 -21.63
C ILE A 100 6.14 -19.21 -20.86
N LYS A 101 5.16 -20.13 -20.89
CA LYS A 101 5.26 -21.45 -20.25
C LYS A 101 6.39 -22.21 -20.93
N GLY A 102 7.55 -22.25 -20.29
CA GLY A 102 8.71 -23.05 -20.70
C GLY A 102 9.97 -22.30 -21.12
N GLU A 103 9.91 -20.99 -21.38
CA GLU A 103 11.09 -20.25 -21.92
C GLU A 103 11.59 -19.11 -21.01
N MET A 104 10.94 -18.84 -19.87
CA MET A 104 11.48 -17.86 -18.92
C MET A 104 12.73 -18.41 -18.20
N GLU A 105 13.87 -17.83 -18.54
CA GLU A 105 15.15 -18.05 -17.88
C GLU A 105 15.44 -16.91 -16.88
N TYR A 106 15.83 -17.28 -15.67
CA TYR A 106 16.25 -16.32 -14.65
C TYR A 106 17.76 -16.44 -14.44
N VAL A 107 18.49 -15.37 -14.75
CA VAL A 107 19.94 -15.30 -14.51
C VAL A 107 20.17 -14.40 -13.29
N PHE A 108 20.69 -14.97 -12.22
CA PHE A 108 21.06 -14.22 -11.02
C PHE A 108 22.55 -13.90 -11.06
N VAL A 109 22.88 -12.62 -11.17
CA VAL A 109 24.25 -12.13 -11.07
C VAL A 109 24.49 -11.65 -9.64
N VAL A 110 25.47 -12.26 -8.97
CA VAL A 110 25.76 -12.01 -7.55
C VAL A 110 27.18 -11.51 -7.39
N ASP A 111 27.35 -10.37 -6.72
CA ASP A 111 28.68 -9.90 -6.34
C ASP A 111 29.31 -10.84 -5.29
N ARG A 112 30.58 -11.19 -5.53
CA ARG A 112 31.43 -12.05 -4.67
C ARG A 112 32.68 -11.33 -4.19
N SER A 113 32.74 -10.01 -4.36
CA SER A 113 33.85 -9.17 -3.89
C SER A 113 34.09 -9.31 -2.39
N GLY A 114 35.25 -8.84 -1.91
CA GLY A 114 35.61 -8.93 -0.48
C GLY A 114 34.56 -8.29 0.46
N GLY A 115 33.85 -7.26 0.00
CA GLY A 115 32.79 -6.60 0.77
C GLY A 115 31.51 -7.44 0.94
N MET A 116 31.42 -8.59 0.27
CA MET A 116 30.29 -9.51 0.36
C MET A 116 30.52 -10.65 1.35
N GLN A 117 31.70 -10.75 1.97
CA GLN A 117 32.00 -11.81 2.94
C GLN A 117 31.11 -11.75 4.19
N GLY A 118 30.96 -12.89 4.86
CA GLY A 118 30.14 -13.02 6.07
C GLY A 118 28.63 -12.92 5.79
N GLU A 119 27.94 -12.11 6.59
CA GLU A 119 26.47 -12.04 6.61
C GLU A 119 25.84 -11.64 5.28
N ARG A 120 26.49 -10.79 4.49
CA ARG A 120 25.95 -10.36 3.18
C ARG A 120 25.81 -11.52 2.20
N THR A 121 26.83 -12.37 2.10
CA THR A 121 26.76 -13.61 1.30
C THR A 121 25.65 -14.53 1.81
N ARG A 122 25.51 -14.64 3.13
CA ARG A 122 24.50 -15.50 3.74
C ARG A 122 23.08 -15.03 3.40
N LEU A 123 22.79 -13.74 3.57
CA LEU A 123 21.49 -13.15 3.25
C LEU A 123 21.14 -13.30 1.77
N VAL A 124 22.10 -13.09 0.87
CA VAL A 124 21.89 -13.31 -0.56
C VAL A 124 21.53 -14.77 -0.85
N ARG A 125 22.23 -15.73 -0.22
CA ARG A 125 21.92 -17.15 -0.36
C ARG A 125 20.49 -17.47 0.12
N GLU A 126 20.11 -16.98 1.29
CA GLU A 126 18.77 -17.20 1.86
C GLU A 126 17.68 -16.62 0.94
N ALA A 127 17.88 -15.39 0.43
CA ALA A 127 16.96 -14.77 -0.51
C ALA A 127 16.83 -15.55 -1.83
N LEU A 128 17.95 -16.04 -2.39
CA LEU A 128 17.94 -16.82 -3.63
C LEU A 128 17.23 -18.17 -3.46
N VAL A 129 17.32 -18.79 -2.28
CA VAL A 129 16.55 -20.02 -1.99
C VAL A 129 15.05 -19.72 -2.02
N VAL A 130 14.59 -18.63 -1.40
CA VAL A 130 13.18 -18.23 -1.42
C VAL A 130 12.70 -17.96 -2.83
N LEU A 131 13.47 -17.20 -3.62
CA LEU A 131 13.13 -16.87 -5.01
C LEU A 131 13.08 -18.11 -5.91
N ALA A 132 14.03 -19.03 -5.74
CA ALA A 132 14.03 -20.29 -6.49
C ALA A 132 12.83 -21.19 -6.10
N PHE A 133 12.43 -21.19 -4.82
CA PHE A 133 11.33 -22.01 -4.33
C PHE A 133 9.96 -21.49 -4.80
N LEU A 134 9.76 -20.17 -4.85
CA LEU A 134 8.52 -19.57 -5.34
C LEU A 134 8.20 -19.94 -6.80
N ARG A 135 9.23 -20.15 -7.63
CA ARG A 135 9.06 -20.62 -9.02
C ARG A 135 8.42 -22.02 -9.08
N LEU A 136 8.82 -22.94 -8.20
CA LEU A 136 8.28 -24.30 -8.21
C LEU A 136 6.78 -24.34 -7.91
N GLN A 137 6.29 -23.43 -7.07
CA GLN A 137 4.85 -23.35 -6.76
C GLN A 137 4.05 -22.72 -7.92
N LEU A 138 4.58 -21.68 -8.57
CA LEU A 138 3.92 -21.04 -9.72
C LEU A 138 3.88 -21.92 -10.99
N LEU A 139 4.76 -22.92 -11.11
CA LEU A 139 4.75 -23.91 -12.19
C LEU A 139 3.81 -25.10 -11.92
N SER A 140 3.23 -25.19 -10.72
CA SER A 140 2.35 -26.30 -10.31
C SER A 140 0.84 -25.98 -10.38
N THR A 141 0.49 -24.79 -10.86
CA THR A 141 -0.87 -24.29 -11.10
C THR A 141 -1.08 -24.02 -12.59
#